data_AF-A0A3D4JXY0-F1
#
_entry.id   AF-A0A3D4JXY0-F1
#
_cell.length_a   1.000
_cell.length_b   1.000
_cell.length_c   1.000
_cell.angle_alpha   90.00
_cell.angle_beta   90.00
_cell.angle_gamma   90.00
#
_symmetry.space_group_name_H-M   'P 1'
#
loop_
_entity.id
_entity.type
_entity.pdbx_description
1 polymer ?
#
loop_
_entity_poly.entity_id
_entity_poly.type
_entity_poly.pdbx_seq_one_letter_code
_entity_poly.pdbx_strand_id
1 'polypeptide(L)'
;MMIRTISLYVFLTFLLLSAINCKKETSSPPSVNSPSPQKQNVVIAVDTTLTSGIVDNLLKPVYDTMNMKPLEEMDDEIQLSRSDIKRFVIGKEKFAALVVENQYPFAGASTGHCDLFIFRFNGKNWETADFMIEAGSGGMYGNSGSLHSFTMIGKEAACFALSGGQTHMGTLFYDDLVIFSQNKLKKACTVTTEYSYGDWDDNSDGTRFCYNVQYAFLPSEKAVYDLQLVKKSCLKEDKDQILDKIVVPFDNRNGVFKIPQSFDDSLP
;
A
#
# COMPACT_ATOMS: atom_id res chain seq x y z
N MET A 1 41.64 -61.20 -11.51
CA MET A 1 40.99 -60.38 -10.46
C MET A 1 39.49 -60.44 -10.71
N MET A 2 38.76 -61.33 -10.04
CA MET A 2 38.02 -61.08 -8.78
C MET A 2 37.03 -59.92 -8.89
N ILE A 3 35.74 -59.97 -8.52
CA ILE A 3 34.81 -60.96 -7.96
C ILE A 3 33.42 -60.25 -7.95
N ARG A 4 32.33 -61.00 -8.19
CA ARG A 4 30.92 -60.77 -7.76
C ARG A 4 30.17 -59.46 -8.10
N THR A 5 29.10 -59.62 -8.90
CA THR A 5 27.83 -58.87 -8.77
C THR A 5 26.64 -59.80 -9.03
N ILE A 6 26.36 -60.67 -8.06
CA ILE A 6 25.09 -61.40 -7.93
C ILE A 6 24.58 -61.05 -6.53
N SER A 7 23.75 -60.01 -6.41
CA SER A 7 22.83 -59.80 -5.28
C SER A 7 22.12 -58.45 -5.47
N LEU A 8 20.96 -58.45 -6.14
CA LEU A 8 19.92 -57.42 -5.94
C LEU A 8 18.58 -57.74 -6.64
N TYR A 9 18.51 -58.80 -7.46
CA TYR A 9 17.29 -59.19 -8.18
C TYR A 9 16.33 -60.11 -7.41
N VAL A 10 16.62 -60.46 -6.15
CA VAL A 10 15.79 -61.40 -5.34
C VAL A 10 14.92 -60.68 -4.30
N PHE A 11 15.11 -59.37 -4.08
CA PHE A 11 14.35 -58.62 -3.07
C PHE A 11 13.10 -57.90 -3.58
N LEU A 12 12.88 -57.83 -4.90
CA LEU A 12 11.80 -57.04 -5.48
C LEU A 12 10.54 -57.84 -5.87
N THR A 13 10.54 -59.16 -5.70
CA THR A 13 9.42 -60.04 -6.09
C THR A 13 8.65 -60.67 -4.93
N PHE A 14 9.02 -60.42 -3.67
CA PHE A 14 8.39 -61.05 -2.49
C PHE A 14 7.49 -60.15 -1.64
N LEU A 15 7.38 -58.85 -1.95
CA LEU A 15 6.52 -57.91 -1.20
C LEU A 15 5.18 -57.57 -1.90
N LEU A 16 4.91 -58.19 -3.04
CA LEU A 16 3.71 -57.91 -3.87
C LEU A 16 2.63 -59.00 -3.80
N LEU A 17 2.69 -59.94 -2.85
CA LEU A 17 1.79 -61.11 -2.82
C LEU A 17 1.17 -61.46 -1.46
N SER A 18 1.21 -60.58 -0.47
CA SER A 18 0.62 -60.86 0.85
C SER A 18 -0.07 -59.64 1.46
N ALA A 19 -1.27 -59.30 0.96
CA ALA A 19 -2.40 -58.79 1.76
C ALA A 19 -3.56 -58.36 0.85
N ILE A 20 -4.14 -59.32 0.13
CA ILE A 20 -5.54 -59.24 -0.32
C ILE A 20 -6.36 -60.03 0.71
N ASN A 21 -7.53 -59.49 1.07
CA ASN A 21 -8.62 -60.09 1.86
C ASN A 21 -8.48 -60.18 3.39
N CYS A 22 -9.17 -59.28 4.09
CA CYS A 22 -10.25 -59.70 5.00
C CYS A 22 -11.19 -58.52 5.33
N LYS A 23 -12.50 -58.75 5.26
CA LYS A 23 -13.60 -57.81 5.55
C LYS A 23 -14.62 -58.54 6.43
N LYS A 24 -15.39 -57.79 7.25
CA LYS A 24 -16.50 -58.15 8.18
C LYS A 24 -16.09 -58.58 9.61
N GLU A 25 -16.82 -58.32 10.71
CA GLU A 25 -17.98 -57.48 11.10
C GLU A 25 -18.06 -57.52 12.67
N THR A 26 -18.47 -56.41 13.30
CA THR A 26 -19.18 -56.20 14.60
C THR A 26 -19.17 -57.24 15.76
N SER A 27 -18.80 -56.80 16.99
CA SER A 27 -19.66 -56.63 18.20
C SER A 27 -18.86 -56.57 19.55
N SER A 28 -19.23 -55.64 20.45
CA SER A 28 -18.72 -55.32 21.82
C SER A 28 -19.51 -56.10 22.93
N PRO A 29 -19.28 -56.04 24.30
CA PRO A 29 -18.66 -55.04 25.24
C PRO A 29 -17.89 -55.71 26.46
N PRO A 30 -17.65 -55.16 27.71
CA PRO A 30 -17.97 -53.87 28.34
C PRO A 30 -16.82 -53.11 29.08
N SER A 31 -17.22 -51.98 29.68
CA SER A 31 -16.47 -50.82 30.19
C SER A 31 -15.62 -50.99 31.46
N VAL A 32 -14.60 -50.14 31.64
CA VAL A 32 -14.25 -49.51 32.94
C VAL A 32 -13.77 -48.07 32.69
N ASN A 33 -14.40 -47.12 33.39
CA ASN A 33 -14.13 -45.68 33.34
C ASN A 33 -12.81 -45.29 34.04
N SER A 34 -12.12 -44.28 33.50
CA SER A 34 -11.41 -43.26 34.30
C SER A 34 -11.23 -41.97 33.48
N PRO A 35 -11.43 -40.78 34.08
CA PRO A 35 -11.57 -39.54 33.34
C PRO A 35 -10.20 -38.98 32.90
N SER A 36 -10.04 -38.78 31.59
CA SER A 36 -8.90 -38.02 31.08
C SER A 36 -9.22 -36.51 31.16
N PRO A 37 -8.30 -35.66 31.64
CA PRO A 37 -8.52 -34.23 31.75
C PRO A 37 -8.83 -33.64 30.38
N GLN A 38 -9.89 -32.83 30.30
CA GLN A 38 -10.07 -31.92 29.19
C GLN A 38 -8.88 -30.95 29.17
N LYS A 39 -7.91 -31.19 28.28
CA LYS A 39 -7.06 -30.10 27.80
C LYS A 39 -7.92 -29.21 26.91
N GLN A 40 -8.62 -28.30 27.55
CA GLN A 40 -9.00 -27.04 26.94
C GLN A 40 -7.70 -26.32 26.54
N ASN A 41 -7.21 -26.59 25.34
CA ASN A 41 -6.39 -25.61 24.64
C ASN A 41 -7.35 -24.54 24.13
N VAL A 42 -7.81 -23.67 25.03
CA VAL A 42 -8.26 -22.34 24.60
C VAL A 42 -7.00 -21.60 24.21
N VAL A 43 -6.56 -21.81 22.97
CA VAL A 43 -5.81 -20.77 22.28
C VAL A 43 -6.86 -19.68 22.06
N ILE A 44 -6.92 -18.72 22.97
CA ILE A 44 -7.55 -17.44 22.66
C ILE A 44 -6.75 -16.95 21.47
N ALA A 45 -7.32 -17.06 20.27
CA ALA A 45 -6.81 -16.34 19.12
C ALA A 45 -6.82 -14.88 19.58
N VAL A 46 -5.64 -14.35 19.95
CA VAL A 46 -5.52 -12.94 20.27
C VAL A 46 -6.03 -12.23 19.04
N ASP A 47 -7.11 -11.49 19.23
CA ASP A 47 -7.84 -10.88 18.14
C ASP A 47 -6.94 -9.82 17.50
N THR A 48 -6.15 -10.24 16.50
CA THR A 48 -5.35 -9.33 15.67
C THR A 48 -6.25 -8.48 14.77
N THR A 49 -7.57 -8.64 14.85
CA THR A 49 -8.52 -7.89 14.03
C THR A 49 -8.51 -6.44 14.46
N LEU A 50 -7.93 -5.59 13.61
CA LEU A 50 -8.10 -4.16 13.69
C LEU A 50 -9.54 -3.83 13.25
N THR A 51 -10.45 -3.68 14.21
CA THR A 51 -11.87 -3.35 13.98
C THR A 51 -12.07 -1.84 13.80
N SER A 52 -13.21 -1.43 13.23
CA SER A 52 -13.54 0.00 13.07
C SER A 52 -13.50 0.74 14.42
N GLY A 53 -14.07 0.16 15.49
CA GLY A 53 -14.07 0.81 16.80
C GLY A 53 -12.66 0.96 17.41
N ILE A 54 -11.73 0.05 17.12
CA ILE A 54 -10.32 0.23 17.52
C ILE A 54 -9.70 1.37 16.72
N VAL A 55 -9.93 1.44 15.41
CA VAL A 55 -9.45 2.54 14.56
C VAL A 55 -9.98 3.88 15.07
N ASP A 56 -11.28 3.99 15.37
CA ASP A 56 -11.90 5.22 15.90
C ASP A 56 -11.17 5.71 17.16
N ASN A 57 -10.87 4.79 18.08
CA ASN A 57 -10.15 5.11 19.31
C ASN A 57 -8.69 5.53 19.08
N LEU A 58 -8.04 5.00 18.03
CA LEU A 58 -6.66 5.34 17.69
C LEU A 58 -6.56 6.69 16.95
N LEU A 59 -7.57 7.04 16.17
CA LEU A 59 -7.65 8.31 15.45
C LEU A 59 -8.07 9.47 16.35
N LYS A 60 -8.96 9.20 17.32
CA LYS A 60 -9.57 10.21 18.18
C LYS A 60 -8.57 11.18 18.84
N PRO A 61 -7.48 10.74 19.48
CA PRO A 61 -6.53 11.67 20.12
C PRO A 61 -5.87 12.65 19.15
N VAL A 62 -5.76 12.29 17.87
CA VAL A 62 -5.19 13.15 16.84
C VAL A 62 -6.24 14.16 16.38
N TYR A 63 -7.43 13.71 15.99
CA TYR A 63 -8.48 14.61 15.49
C TYR A 63 -9.10 15.50 16.58
N ASP A 64 -9.12 15.08 17.84
CA ASP A 64 -9.56 15.91 18.97
C ASP A 64 -8.65 17.15 19.16
N THR A 65 -7.42 17.11 18.64
CA THR A 65 -6.48 18.25 18.70
C THR A 65 -6.58 19.17 17.48
N MET A 66 -7.27 18.75 16.43
CA MET A 66 -7.44 19.54 15.22
C MET A 66 -8.63 20.49 15.35
N ASN A 67 -8.43 21.73 14.92
CA ASN A 67 -9.52 22.69 14.81
C ASN A 67 -10.31 22.44 13.52
N MET A 68 -11.14 21.41 13.52
CA MET A 68 -12.01 21.01 12.39
C MET A 68 -13.25 21.91 12.27
N LYS A 69 -13.20 23.14 12.78
CA LYS A 69 -14.34 24.05 12.70
C LYS A 69 -14.68 24.37 11.25
N PRO A 70 -15.96 24.60 10.92
CA PRO A 70 -16.35 25.16 9.63
C PRO A 70 -15.52 26.40 9.32
N LEU A 71 -15.09 26.54 8.07
CA LEU A 71 -14.44 27.76 7.62
C LEU A 71 -15.44 28.92 7.81
N GLU A 72 -15.00 30.07 8.35
CA GLU A 72 -15.89 31.17 8.78
C GLU A 72 -16.86 31.70 7.69
N GLU A 73 -16.58 31.41 6.43
CA GLU A 73 -17.38 31.81 5.26
C GLU A 73 -18.30 30.69 4.72
N MET A 74 -18.37 29.53 5.38
CA MET A 74 -19.07 28.35 4.88
C MET A 74 -19.84 27.59 5.96
N ASP A 75 -21.10 27.26 5.66
CA ASP A 75 -21.97 26.45 6.52
C ASP A 75 -21.65 24.93 6.44
N ASP A 76 -20.79 24.53 5.49
CA ASP A 76 -20.46 23.13 5.23
C ASP A 76 -19.24 22.66 6.05
N GLU A 77 -19.36 21.49 6.65
CA GLU A 77 -18.29 20.84 7.40
C GLU A 77 -17.36 20.04 6.47
N ILE A 78 -16.12 19.84 6.94
CA ILE A 78 -15.17 18.91 6.34
C ILE A 78 -15.75 17.49 6.38
N GLN A 79 -15.81 16.81 5.24
CA GLN A 79 -16.24 15.41 5.15
C GLN A 79 -15.03 14.48 5.24
N LEU A 80 -15.11 13.52 6.15
CA LEU A 80 -14.07 12.52 6.35
C LEU A 80 -14.49 11.17 5.77
N SER A 81 -13.62 10.60 4.94
CA SER A 81 -13.75 9.30 4.31
C SER A 81 -12.56 8.40 4.69
N ARG A 82 -12.69 7.07 4.58
CA ARG A 82 -11.65 6.12 4.97
C ARG A 82 -11.38 5.14 3.85
N SER A 83 -10.11 5.00 3.50
CA SER A 83 -9.63 3.95 2.61
C SER A 83 -9.68 2.55 3.25
N ASP A 84 -9.48 1.52 2.44
CA ASP A 84 -9.22 0.17 2.92
C ASP A 84 -7.93 0.09 3.75
N ILE A 85 -8.00 -0.61 4.88
CA ILE A 85 -6.83 -0.87 5.74
C ILE A 85 -5.83 -1.76 5.02
N LYS A 86 -4.62 -1.25 4.77
CA LYS A 86 -3.50 -2.04 4.21
C LYS A 86 -2.68 -2.64 5.33
N ARG A 87 -2.58 -3.97 5.38
CA ARG A 87 -1.80 -4.69 6.41
C ARG A 87 -0.45 -5.12 5.85
N PHE A 88 0.61 -4.98 6.63
CA PHE A 88 1.96 -5.33 6.21
C PHE A 88 2.85 -5.73 7.39
N VAL A 89 4.02 -6.26 7.09
CA VAL A 89 4.98 -6.76 8.09
C VAL A 89 6.35 -6.20 7.74
N ILE A 90 7.04 -5.65 8.74
CA ILE A 90 8.46 -5.28 8.66
C ILE A 90 9.20 -6.09 9.74
N GLY A 91 10.15 -6.92 9.31
CA GLY A 91 10.79 -7.90 10.19
C GLY A 91 9.78 -8.86 10.82
N LYS A 92 9.51 -8.71 12.12
CA LYS A 92 8.51 -9.50 12.86
C LYS A 92 7.32 -8.67 13.34
N GLU A 93 7.38 -7.34 13.16
CA GLU A 93 6.35 -6.43 13.61
C GLU A 93 5.22 -6.37 12.57
N LYS A 94 3.98 -6.40 13.06
CA LYS A 94 2.79 -6.30 12.22
C LYS A 94 2.28 -4.88 12.24
N PHE A 95 2.02 -4.35 11.05
CA PHE A 95 1.52 -3.00 10.85
C PHE A 95 0.21 -3.00 10.06
N ALA A 96 -0.52 -1.91 10.22
CA ALA A 96 -1.68 -1.58 9.40
C ALA A 96 -1.60 -0.10 9.06
N ALA A 97 -1.95 0.25 7.83
CA ALA A 97 -2.05 1.62 7.37
C ALA A 97 -3.49 1.96 7.03
N LEU A 98 -3.86 3.20 7.29
CA LEU A 98 -5.15 3.78 6.93
C LEU A 98 -4.92 5.18 6.39
N VAL A 99 -5.48 5.45 5.22
CA VAL A 99 -5.62 6.81 4.70
C VAL A 99 -7.02 7.33 5.06
N VAL A 100 -7.06 8.51 5.66
CA VAL A 100 -8.29 9.27 5.92
C VAL A 100 -8.35 10.40 4.89
N GLU A 101 -9.39 10.39 4.09
CA GLU A 101 -9.60 11.35 3.02
C GLU A 101 -10.38 12.54 3.58
N ASN A 102 -9.82 13.73 3.43
CA ASN A 102 -10.32 14.96 4.01
C ASN A 102 -10.86 15.88 2.89
N GLN A 103 -12.16 15.80 2.68
CA GLN A 103 -12.85 16.58 1.65
C GLN A 103 -13.33 17.90 2.24
N TYR A 104 -12.80 18.99 1.71
CA TYR A 104 -13.22 20.33 2.08
C TYR A 104 -14.50 20.70 1.34
N PRO A 105 -15.29 21.63 1.87
CA PRO A 105 -16.45 22.16 1.16
C PRO A 105 -16.14 22.67 -0.24
N PHE A 106 -17.07 22.47 -1.17
CA PHE A 106 -16.93 22.89 -2.58
C PHE A 106 -17.08 24.42 -2.70
N ALA A 107 -16.01 25.16 -2.40
CA ALA A 107 -15.97 26.60 -2.67
C ALA A 107 -14.57 27.12 -3.00
N GLY A 108 -14.54 28.06 -3.95
CA GLY A 108 -13.36 28.84 -4.29
C GLY A 108 -12.12 27.98 -4.60
N ALA A 109 -10.97 28.41 -4.09
CA ALA A 109 -9.68 27.76 -4.25
C ALA A 109 -9.35 26.75 -3.14
N SER A 110 -10.37 26.21 -2.45
CA SER A 110 -10.15 25.18 -1.43
C SER A 110 -9.51 23.93 -2.05
N THR A 111 -8.55 23.34 -1.33
CA THR A 111 -7.89 22.09 -1.73
C THR A 111 -8.06 21.09 -0.60
N GLY A 112 -8.66 19.94 -0.90
CA GLY A 112 -8.74 18.86 0.07
C GLY A 112 -7.37 18.19 0.26
N HIS A 113 -7.31 17.22 1.17
CA HIS A 113 -6.08 16.45 1.39
C HIS A 113 -6.42 15.05 1.88
N CYS A 114 -5.40 14.26 2.20
CA CYS A 114 -5.57 13.04 2.96
C CYS A 114 -4.47 12.88 4.00
N ASP A 115 -4.85 12.25 5.11
CA ASP A 115 -3.97 11.92 6.23
C ASP A 115 -3.58 10.45 6.15
N LEU A 116 -2.39 10.10 6.64
CA LEU A 116 -1.91 8.72 6.68
C LEU A 116 -1.59 8.33 8.11
N PHE A 117 -2.19 7.23 8.56
CA PHE A 117 -1.96 6.64 9.88
C PHE A 117 -1.32 5.28 9.74
N ILE A 118 -0.30 5.03 10.56
CA ILE A 118 0.32 3.72 10.72
C ILE A 118 0.04 3.23 12.14
N PHE A 119 -0.54 2.04 12.22
CA PHE A 119 -0.77 1.32 13.46
C PHE A 119 0.19 0.15 13.55
N ARG A 120 0.67 -0.14 14.76
CA ARG A 120 1.50 -1.30 15.08
C ARG A 120 0.76 -2.21 16.05
N PHE A 121 0.89 -3.51 15.85
CA PHE A 121 0.42 -4.50 16.82
C PHE A 121 1.56 -4.86 17.78
N ASN A 122 1.42 -4.55 19.06
CA ASN A 122 2.46 -4.78 20.07
C ASN A 122 2.44 -6.19 20.70
N GLY A 123 1.69 -7.13 20.10
CA GLY A 123 1.50 -8.49 20.61
C GLY A 123 0.22 -8.66 21.43
N LYS A 124 -0.39 -7.57 21.88
CA LYS A 124 -1.66 -7.58 22.61
C LYS A 124 -2.70 -6.67 21.97
N ASN A 125 -2.34 -5.42 21.70
CA ASN A 125 -3.24 -4.40 21.18
C ASN A 125 -2.61 -3.71 19.95
N TRP A 126 -3.46 -3.04 19.18
CA TRP A 126 -3.04 -2.06 18.19
C TRP A 126 -2.76 -0.72 18.87
N GLU A 127 -1.70 -0.05 18.45
CA GLU A 127 -1.32 1.30 18.87
C GLU A 127 -0.91 2.15 17.66
N THR A 128 -1.04 3.47 17.74
CA THR A 128 -0.54 4.38 16.70
C THR A 128 0.98 4.38 16.73
N ALA A 129 1.60 3.96 15.63
CA ALA A 129 3.05 3.93 15.46
C ALA A 129 3.57 5.28 14.96
N ASP A 130 2.91 5.84 13.94
CA ASP A 130 3.19 7.17 13.41
C ASP A 130 1.98 7.64 12.60
N PHE A 131 1.88 8.94 12.36
CA PHE A 131 0.87 9.52 11.49
C PHE A 131 1.42 10.77 10.80
N MET A 132 0.83 11.12 9.67
CA MET A 132 1.13 12.31 8.91
C MET A 132 -0.17 12.95 8.47
N ILE A 133 -0.39 14.17 8.92
CA ILE A 133 -1.52 15.00 8.53
C ILE A 133 -1.14 15.73 7.26
N GLU A 134 -2.09 15.89 6.34
CA GLU A 134 -1.81 16.40 4.99
C GLU A 134 -0.69 15.60 4.30
N ALA A 135 -0.70 14.27 4.48
CA ALA A 135 0.30 13.37 3.92
C ALA A 135 0.30 13.41 2.38
N GLY A 136 -0.89 13.47 1.79
CA GLY A 136 -1.11 13.63 0.36
C GLY A 136 -2.01 14.81 0.09
N SER A 137 -1.66 15.61 -0.91
CA SER A 137 -2.51 16.70 -1.41
C SER A 137 -3.71 16.14 -2.19
N GLY A 138 -4.82 16.86 -2.16
CA GLY A 138 -6.02 16.53 -2.90
C GLY A 138 -6.15 17.31 -4.20
N GLY A 139 -7.37 17.74 -4.52
CA GLY A 139 -7.67 18.53 -5.70
C GLY A 139 -8.39 19.83 -5.39
N MET A 140 -8.51 20.66 -6.41
CA MET A 140 -9.32 21.88 -6.35
C MET A 140 -10.75 21.59 -5.94
N TYR A 141 -11.40 22.63 -5.42
CA TYR A 141 -12.79 22.59 -4.95
C TYR A 141 -13.01 21.59 -3.82
N GLY A 142 -11.99 21.46 -2.97
CA GLY A 142 -12.03 20.65 -1.77
C GLY A 142 -11.96 19.15 -1.99
N ASN A 143 -11.72 18.67 -3.22
CA ASN A 143 -11.53 17.25 -3.49
C ASN A 143 -10.39 16.69 -2.62
N SER A 144 -10.62 15.58 -1.93
CA SER A 144 -9.62 14.95 -1.09
C SER A 144 -8.55 14.24 -1.91
N GLY A 145 -7.38 14.03 -1.28
CA GLY A 145 -6.43 13.03 -1.78
C GLY A 145 -6.95 11.63 -1.49
N SER A 146 -6.34 10.60 -2.07
CA SER A 146 -6.70 9.20 -1.79
C SER A 146 -5.51 8.25 -1.93
N LEU A 147 -5.63 7.05 -1.38
CA LEU A 147 -4.60 6.02 -1.53
C LEU A 147 -4.66 5.40 -2.93
N HIS A 148 -3.73 5.77 -3.80
CA HIS A 148 -3.60 5.17 -5.12
C HIS A 148 -2.92 3.80 -5.05
N SER A 149 -1.77 3.71 -4.38
CA SER A 149 -1.04 2.44 -4.28
C SER A 149 -0.28 2.27 -2.97
N PHE A 150 -0.07 1.00 -2.61
CA PHE A 150 0.75 0.57 -1.48
C PHE A 150 1.76 -0.47 -1.96
N THR A 151 3.05 -0.24 -1.71
CA THR A 151 4.12 -1.14 -2.17
C THR A 151 5.21 -1.27 -1.11
N MET A 152 5.69 -2.49 -0.87
CA MET A 152 6.94 -2.71 -0.12
C MET A 152 8.12 -2.35 -1.02
N ILE A 153 8.95 -1.39 -0.60
CA ILE A 153 10.07 -0.84 -1.38
C ILE A 153 11.43 -1.23 -0.80
N GLY A 154 11.48 -2.38 -0.15
CA GLY A 154 12.63 -2.91 0.57
C GLY A 154 12.19 -3.92 1.62
N LYS A 155 13.15 -4.49 2.35
CA LYS A 155 12.85 -5.43 3.45
C LYS A 155 12.23 -4.72 4.67
N GLU A 156 12.50 -3.42 4.82
CA GLU A 156 12.13 -2.63 6.00
C GLU A 156 11.49 -1.28 5.65
N ALA A 157 10.99 -1.13 4.42
CA ALA A 157 10.40 0.10 3.94
C ALA A 157 9.14 -0.16 3.12
N ALA A 158 8.10 0.64 3.36
CA ALA A 158 6.87 0.63 2.58
C ALA A 158 6.61 2.03 2.00
N CYS A 159 6.00 2.09 0.82
CA CYS A 159 5.57 3.31 0.16
C CYS A 159 4.05 3.34 0.06
N PHE A 160 3.49 4.51 0.32
CA PHE A 160 2.10 4.87 0.09
C PHE A 160 2.11 5.98 -0.97
N ALA A 161 1.54 5.70 -2.13
CA ALA A 161 1.32 6.72 -3.15
C ALA A 161 -0.07 7.31 -2.92
N LEU A 162 -0.10 8.60 -2.62
CA LEU A 162 -1.32 9.34 -2.31
C LEU A 162 -1.63 10.26 -3.49
N SER A 163 -2.69 9.96 -4.23
CA SER A 163 -3.04 10.68 -5.45
C SER A 163 -3.83 11.95 -5.14
N GLY A 164 -3.53 13.00 -5.90
CA GLY A 164 -4.27 14.25 -5.97
C GLY A 164 -4.23 14.84 -7.37
N GLY A 165 -4.78 16.04 -7.53
CA GLY A 165 -4.70 16.79 -8.78
C GLY A 165 -5.95 17.58 -9.14
N GLN A 166 -5.92 18.17 -10.34
CA GLN A 166 -6.94 19.11 -10.77
C GLN A 166 -7.17 19.06 -12.29
N THR A 167 -8.41 19.35 -12.67
CA THR A 167 -8.86 19.50 -14.06
C THR A 167 -9.56 20.85 -14.20
N HIS A 168 -8.79 21.92 -14.41
CA HIS A 168 -9.35 23.27 -14.59
C HIS A 168 -8.97 23.83 -15.97
N MET A 169 -7.80 24.47 -16.10
CA MET A 169 -7.28 24.96 -17.39
C MET A 169 -6.51 23.90 -18.18
N GLY A 170 -6.59 22.65 -17.73
CA GLY A 170 -5.74 21.54 -18.11
C GLY A 170 -5.83 20.46 -17.04
N THR A 171 -5.18 19.34 -17.27
CA THR A 171 -5.09 18.23 -16.31
C THR A 171 -3.73 18.27 -15.66
N LEU A 172 -3.70 18.17 -14.33
CA LEU A 172 -2.49 17.91 -13.57
C LEU A 172 -2.84 16.92 -12.46
N PHE A 173 -2.40 15.68 -12.61
CA PHE A 173 -2.48 14.66 -11.57
C PHE A 173 -1.10 14.34 -11.05
N TYR A 174 -1.02 13.99 -9.78
CA TYR A 174 0.22 13.66 -9.11
C TYR A 174 0.01 12.64 -8.00
N ASP A 175 1.08 11.93 -7.67
CA ASP A 175 1.18 11.08 -6.50
C ASP A 175 2.22 11.66 -5.52
N ASP A 176 1.80 11.90 -4.29
CA ASP A 176 2.69 12.12 -3.16
C ASP A 176 3.17 10.78 -2.63
N LEU A 177 4.48 10.52 -2.75
CA LEU A 177 5.09 9.28 -2.27
C LEU A 177 5.52 9.45 -0.82
N VAL A 178 4.81 8.80 0.09
CA VAL A 178 5.12 8.78 1.53
C VAL A 178 5.71 7.44 1.90
N ILE A 179 6.91 7.43 2.48
CA ILE A 179 7.62 6.23 2.90
C ILE A 179 7.44 6.03 4.40
N PHE A 180 7.13 4.80 4.80
CA PHE A 180 7.27 4.34 6.18
C PHE A 180 8.55 3.48 6.29
N SER A 181 9.51 3.94 7.07
CA SER A 181 10.75 3.22 7.37
C SER A 181 11.26 3.62 8.75
N GLN A 182 11.98 2.72 9.44
CA GLN A 182 12.51 3.00 10.79
C GLN A 182 11.43 3.54 11.76
N ASN A 183 10.21 3.01 11.66
CA ASN A 183 9.03 3.45 12.43
C ASN A 183 8.63 4.93 12.23
N LYS A 184 8.97 5.52 11.08
CA LYS A 184 8.61 6.90 10.74
C LYS A 184 8.09 7.05 9.32
N LEU A 185 7.04 7.85 9.19
CA LEU A 185 6.52 8.36 7.93
C LEU A 185 7.33 9.57 7.47
N LYS A 186 7.60 9.62 6.17
CA LYS A 186 8.28 10.74 5.53
C LYS A 186 7.82 10.90 4.09
N LYS A 187 7.43 12.12 3.72
CA LYS A 187 7.18 12.48 2.33
C LYS A 187 8.51 12.45 1.56
N ALA A 188 8.62 11.54 0.59
CA ALA A 188 9.84 11.26 -0.14
C ALA A 188 9.95 12.08 -1.42
N CYS A 189 8.84 12.29 -2.12
CA CYS A 189 8.72 13.19 -3.27
C CYS A 189 7.26 13.31 -3.70
N THR A 190 7.00 14.16 -4.68
CA THR A 190 5.77 14.21 -5.48
C THR A 190 6.14 13.84 -6.92
N VAL A 191 5.30 13.04 -7.58
CA VAL A 191 5.48 12.64 -8.99
C VAL A 191 4.25 13.09 -9.76
N THR A 192 4.41 13.99 -10.72
CA THR A 192 3.35 14.33 -11.68
C THR A 192 3.05 13.10 -12.54
N THR A 193 1.88 12.50 -12.41
CA THR A 193 1.48 11.28 -13.12
C THR A 193 0.84 11.57 -14.47
N GLU A 194 0.19 12.73 -14.61
CA GLU A 194 -0.42 13.19 -15.85
C GLU A 194 -0.38 14.71 -15.90
N TYR A 195 -0.05 15.24 -17.07
CA TYR A 195 -0.12 16.65 -17.36
C TYR A 195 -0.65 16.86 -18.77
N SER A 196 -1.69 17.67 -18.90
CA SER A 196 -2.17 18.14 -20.20
C SER A 196 -2.59 19.61 -20.15
N TYR A 197 -2.23 20.35 -21.19
CA TYR A 197 -2.62 21.73 -21.37
C TYR A 197 -2.86 22.03 -22.86
N GLY A 198 -3.91 22.80 -23.16
CA GLY A 198 -4.25 23.21 -24.52
C GLY A 198 -5.12 22.24 -25.35
N ASP A 199 -5.78 21.27 -24.71
CA ASP A 199 -6.55 20.20 -25.40
C ASP A 199 -8.05 20.52 -25.62
N TRP A 200 -8.50 21.74 -25.32
CA TRP A 200 -9.94 22.08 -25.30
C TRP A 200 -10.48 22.68 -26.60
N ASP A 201 -9.64 22.97 -27.59
CA ASP A 201 -10.09 23.56 -28.85
C ASP A 201 -9.31 22.98 -30.04
N ASP A 202 -9.97 22.10 -30.80
CA ASP A 202 -9.44 21.40 -31.97
C ASP A 202 -8.84 22.35 -33.04
N ASN A 203 -9.19 23.65 -32.99
CA ASN A 203 -8.79 24.67 -33.95
C ASN A 203 -7.74 25.68 -33.44
N SER A 204 -7.16 25.48 -32.25
CA SER A 204 -6.15 26.41 -31.74
C SER A 204 -4.73 26.02 -32.19
N ASP A 205 -4.03 26.94 -32.87
CA ASP A 205 -2.59 26.89 -33.22
C ASP A 205 -1.67 26.96 -31.97
N GLY A 206 -2.21 26.70 -30.78
CA GLY A 206 -1.51 26.82 -29.50
C GLY A 206 -0.58 25.63 -29.23
N THR A 207 0.45 25.86 -28.42
CA THR A 207 1.33 24.78 -27.97
C THR A 207 0.54 23.80 -27.10
N ARG A 208 0.37 22.57 -27.61
CA ARG A 208 -0.25 21.47 -26.88
C ARG A 208 0.82 20.66 -26.16
N PHE A 209 0.59 20.38 -24.89
CA PHE A 209 1.44 19.48 -24.12
C PHE A 209 0.55 18.42 -23.51
N CYS A 210 0.93 17.14 -23.67
CA CYS A 210 0.28 16.03 -23.01
C CYS A 210 1.33 14.97 -22.73
N TYR A 211 1.57 14.65 -21.46
CA TYR A 211 2.35 13.48 -21.10
C TYR A 211 1.83 12.79 -19.84
N ASN A 212 2.13 11.51 -19.75
CA ASN A 212 1.94 10.69 -18.56
C ASN A 212 3.31 10.25 -18.02
N VAL A 213 3.51 10.30 -16.72
CA VAL A 213 4.68 9.70 -16.07
C VAL A 213 4.25 8.43 -15.36
N GLN A 214 4.80 7.32 -15.80
CA GLN A 214 4.70 6.05 -15.08
C GLN A 214 5.91 5.92 -14.17
N TYR A 215 5.71 5.38 -12.97
CA TYR A 215 6.80 5.09 -12.07
C TYR A 215 6.73 3.66 -11.51
N ALA A 216 7.91 3.13 -11.16
CA ALA A 216 8.04 1.82 -10.54
C ALA A 216 9.26 1.78 -9.63
N PHE A 217 9.16 1.09 -8.50
CA PHE A 217 10.31 0.81 -7.64
C PHE A 217 11.10 -0.39 -8.18
N LEU A 218 12.40 -0.22 -8.39
CA LEU A 218 13.28 -1.26 -8.92
C LEU A 218 13.83 -2.13 -7.78
N PRO A 219 13.45 -3.42 -7.69
CA PRO A 219 13.93 -4.30 -6.64
C PRO A 219 15.45 -4.40 -6.60
N SER A 220 16.03 -4.30 -5.41
CA SER A 220 17.47 -4.41 -5.18
C SER A 220 17.77 -4.86 -3.75
N GLU A 221 19.04 -5.04 -3.40
CA GLU A 221 19.45 -5.31 -2.00
C GLU A 221 19.50 -4.05 -1.12
N LYS A 222 19.15 -2.87 -1.67
CA LYS A 222 19.10 -1.62 -0.90
C LYS A 222 17.94 -1.67 0.11
N ALA A 223 18.11 -0.95 1.22
CA ALA A 223 17.06 -0.79 2.23
C ALA A 223 15.79 -0.12 1.64
N VAL A 224 15.99 0.78 0.69
CA VAL A 224 14.95 1.44 -0.10
C VAL A 224 15.31 1.30 -1.58
N TYR A 225 14.36 0.84 -2.38
CA TYR A 225 14.50 0.65 -3.83
C TYR A 225 14.63 1.98 -4.56
N ASP A 226 15.34 1.98 -5.69
CA ASP A 226 15.41 3.15 -6.57
C ASP A 226 14.10 3.30 -7.35
N LEU A 227 13.74 4.54 -7.69
CA LEU A 227 12.52 4.87 -8.42
C LEU A 227 12.82 5.00 -9.91
N GLN A 228 12.21 4.19 -10.77
CA GLN A 228 12.22 4.40 -12.21
C GLN A 228 11.07 5.30 -12.61
N LEU A 229 11.34 6.33 -13.42
CA LEU A 229 10.34 7.17 -14.06
C LEU A 229 10.38 6.97 -15.57
N VAL A 230 9.22 6.96 -16.21
CA VAL A 230 9.06 6.87 -17.66
C VAL A 230 8.03 7.90 -18.10
N LYS A 231 8.48 8.98 -18.74
CA LYS A 231 7.63 10.04 -19.32
C LYS A 231 7.21 9.60 -20.72
N LYS A 232 5.92 9.57 -20.99
CA LYS A 232 5.35 9.18 -22.28
C LYS A 232 4.41 10.25 -22.80
N SER A 233 4.40 10.50 -24.10
CA SER A 233 3.39 11.38 -24.69
C SER A 233 1.99 10.76 -24.57
N CYS A 234 1.00 11.60 -24.28
CA CYS A 234 -0.41 11.27 -24.42
C CYS A 234 -1.10 12.02 -25.57
N LEU A 235 -0.34 12.76 -26.38
CA LEU A 235 -0.87 13.33 -27.62
C LEU A 235 -1.22 12.22 -28.62
N LYS A 236 -2.12 12.51 -29.54
CA LYS A 236 -2.64 11.51 -30.48
C LYS A 236 -1.60 11.06 -31.50
N GLU A 237 -0.70 11.96 -31.90
CA GLU A 237 0.27 11.77 -32.99
C GLU A 237 1.42 10.84 -32.57
N ASP A 238 1.83 10.89 -31.31
CA ASP A 238 2.97 10.18 -30.74
C ASP A 238 2.60 9.44 -29.45
N LYS A 239 1.34 9.01 -29.35
CA LYS A 239 0.79 8.32 -28.19
C LYS A 239 1.70 7.18 -27.72
N ASP A 240 1.97 7.16 -26.42
CA ASP A 240 2.81 6.18 -25.72
C ASP A 240 4.31 6.22 -26.10
N GLN A 241 4.75 7.15 -26.96
CA GLN A 241 6.17 7.37 -27.22
C GLN A 241 6.88 7.77 -25.93
N ILE A 242 7.97 7.06 -25.60
CA ILE A 242 8.82 7.41 -24.45
C ILE A 242 9.58 8.69 -24.79
N LEU A 243 9.30 9.74 -24.02
CA LEU A 243 9.94 11.05 -24.11
C LEU A 243 11.21 11.10 -23.26
N ASP A 244 11.17 10.51 -22.07
CA ASP A 244 12.31 10.41 -21.16
C ASP A 244 12.16 9.17 -20.25
N LYS A 245 13.29 8.62 -19.81
CA LYS A 245 13.34 7.49 -18.87
C LYS A 245 14.57 7.59 -17.99
N ILE A 246 14.35 7.58 -16.68
CA ILE A 246 15.43 7.73 -15.69
C ILE A 246 15.25 6.78 -14.52
N VAL A 247 16.35 6.58 -13.78
CA VAL A 247 16.34 5.95 -12.46
C VAL A 247 16.80 6.98 -11.46
N VAL A 248 15.95 7.28 -10.49
CA VAL A 248 16.18 8.22 -9.40
C VAL A 248 16.58 7.42 -8.16
N PRO A 249 17.85 7.47 -7.74
CA PRO A 249 18.28 6.76 -6.55
C PRO A 249 17.72 7.42 -5.29
N PHE A 250 17.41 6.62 -4.27
CA PHE A 250 16.97 7.13 -2.98
C PHE A 250 18.14 7.78 -2.21
N ASP A 251 17.97 9.05 -1.78
CA ASP A 251 18.97 9.75 -0.97
C ASP A 251 18.76 9.45 0.52
N ASN A 252 19.44 8.43 1.04
CA ASN A 252 19.32 8.00 2.44
C ASN A 252 19.56 9.10 3.47
N ARG A 253 20.36 10.13 3.15
CA ARG A 253 20.66 11.22 4.10
C ARG A 253 19.45 12.12 4.29
N ASN A 254 18.78 12.41 3.18
CA ASN A 254 17.65 13.33 3.14
C ASN A 254 16.31 12.59 3.14
N GLY A 255 16.29 11.27 3.00
CA GLY A 255 15.11 10.42 2.96
C GLY A 255 14.14 10.78 1.82
N VAL A 256 14.66 11.13 0.65
CA VAL A 256 13.88 11.65 -0.49
C VAL A 256 14.35 11.07 -1.82
N PHE A 257 13.46 11.10 -2.81
CA PHE A 257 13.83 10.99 -4.23
C PHE A 257 13.93 12.39 -4.81
N LYS A 258 15.04 12.70 -5.47
CA LYS A 258 15.23 14.01 -6.13
C LYS A 258 14.75 13.90 -7.57
N ILE A 259 13.49 14.22 -7.80
CA ILE A 259 12.88 14.18 -9.13
C ILE A 259 13.53 15.26 -9.99
N PRO A 260 14.10 14.91 -11.16
CA PRO A 260 14.68 15.90 -12.07
C PRO A 260 13.62 16.83 -12.64
N GLN A 261 14.02 18.05 -12.94
CA GLN A 261 13.12 19.08 -13.49
C GLN A 261 12.46 18.67 -14.81
N SER A 262 13.05 17.75 -15.61
CA SER A 262 12.39 17.23 -16.82
C SER A 262 11.10 16.43 -16.54
N PHE A 263 10.86 16.06 -15.28
CA PHE A 263 9.67 15.37 -14.78
C PHE A 263 8.84 16.23 -13.82
N ASP A 264 9.24 17.48 -13.59
CA ASP A 264 8.55 18.42 -12.71
C ASP A 264 7.97 19.54 -13.58
N ASP A 265 6.64 19.57 -13.68
CA ASP A 265 5.93 20.59 -14.43
C ASP A 265 4.83 21.16 -13.52
N SER A 266 4.70 22.48 -13.54
CA SER A 266 3.63 23.21 -12.85
C SER A 266 2.67 23.80 -13.88
N LEU A 267 1.38 23.78 -13.58
CA LEU A 267 0.43 24.59 -14.34
C LEU A 267 0.78 26.08 -14.15
N PRO A 268 0.77 26.90 -15.22
CA PRO A 268 1.07 28.33 -15.13
C PRO A 268 0.04 29.11 -14.30
#